data_AF-A0A522DYE7-F1
#
_entry.id   AF-A0A522DYE7-F1
#
_cell.length_a   1.000
_cell.length_b   1.000
_cell.length_c   1.000
_cell.angle_alpha   90.00
_cell.angle_beta   90.00
_cell.angle_gamma   90.00
#
_symmetry.space_group_name_H-M   'P 1'
#
loop_
_entity.id
_entity.type
_entity.pdbx_description
1 polymer ?
#
loop_
_entity_poly.entity_id
_entity_poly.type
_entity_poly.pdbx_seq_one_letter_code
_entity_poly.pdbx_strand_id
1 'polypeptide(L)'
;MSDKLSPKPLAVTFTIIAFIFDIVGYVWHGLLGQPSLITIMYPGFWSNWNLMLTVLAACLASSYALGYAFAWIYNWALKKFR
;
A
#
# COMPACT_ATOMS: atom_id res chain seq x y z
N MET A 1 -19.20 -0.30 25.28
CA MET A 1 -19.11 0.16 23.88
C MET A 1 -17.85 -0.43 23.27
N SER A 2 -17.94 -0.98 22.05
CA SER A 2 -16.85 -1.69 21.39
C SER A 2 -15.84 -0.70 20.83
N ASP A 3 -14.95 -0.17 21.67
CA ASP A 3 -13.84 0.72 21.24
C ASP A 3 -12.72 -0.06 20.52
N LYS A 4 -13.06 -1.20 19.91
CA LYS A 4 -12.11 -2.02 19.15
C LYS A 4 -12.21 -1.63 17.69
N LEU A 5 -11.07 -1.26 17.11
CA LEU A 5 -10.96 -1.05 15.68
C LEU A 5 -11.12 -2.38 14.96
N SER A 6 -12.03 -2.42 13.98
CA SER A 6 -12.24 -3.60 13.16
C SER A 6 -11.12 -3.73 12.12
N PRO A 7 -10.36 -4.84 12.10
CA PRO A 7 -9.17 -4.97 11.27
C PRO A 7 -9.48 -5.07 9.77
N LYS A 8 -10.60 -5.70 9.40
CA LYS A 8 -11.00 -5.88 7.99
C LYS A 8 -11.22 -4.55 7.25
N PRO A 9 -12.11 -3.65 7.70
CA PRO A 9 -12.32 -2.38 7.01
C PRO A 9 -11.06 -1.51 7.00
N LEU A 10 -10.26 -1.53 8.07
CA LEU A 10 -9.00 -0.78 8.10
C LEU A 10 -8.01 -1.29 7.04
N ALA A 11 -7.84 -2.62 6.92
CA ALA A 11 -7.01 -3.23 5.89
C ALA A 11 -7.47 -2.91 4.46
N VAL A 12 -8.79 -2.94 4.23
CA VAL A 12 -9.36 -2.54 2.93
C VAL A 12 -9.07 -1.07 2.64
N THR A 13 -9.24 -0.17 3.61
CA THR A 13 -8.92 1.26 3.44
C THR A 13 -7.46 1.48 3.06
N PHE A 14 -6.52 0.84 3.76
CA PHE A 14 -5.10 0.93 3.42
C PHE A 14 -4.80 0.41 2.01
N THR A 15 -5.46 -0.68 1.62
CA THR A 15 -5.31 -1.26 0.28
C THR A 15 -5.81 -0.32 -0.82
N ILE A 16 -6.96 0.34 -0.60
CA ILE A 16 -7.52 1.32 -1.55
C ILE A 16 -6.57 2.52 -1.69
N ILE A 17 -6.05 3.03 -0.57
CA ILE A 17 -5.11 4.14 -0.58
C ILE A 17 -3.85 3.75 -1.37
N ALA A 18 -3.27 2.58 -1.09
CA ALA A 18 -2.10 2.09 -1.81
C ALA A 18 -2.36 1.95 -3.32
N PHE A 19 -3.51 1.40 -3.70
CA PHE A 19 -3.90 1.28 -5.10
C PHE A 19 -3.97 2.64 -5.82
N ILE A 20 -4.54 3.66 -5.17
CA ILE A 20 -4.60 5.02 -5.72
C ILE A 20 -3.17 5.57 -5.91
N PHE A 21 -2.29 5.39 -4.92
CA PHE A 21 -0.89 5.81 -5.03
C PHE A 21 -0.16 5.11 -6.18
N ASP A 22 -0.37 3.81 -6.37
CA ASP A 22 0.23 3.05 -7.46
C ASP A 22 -0.25 3.55 -8.85
N ILE A 23 -1.55 3.87 -9.00
CA ILE A 23 -2.08 4.49 -10.22
C ILE A 23 -1.42 5.85 -10.48
N VAL A 24 -1.36 6.71 -9.46
CA VAL A 24 -0.73 8.03 -9.59
C VAL A 24 0.74 7.88 -9.97
N GLY A 25 1.46 6.94 -9.35
CA GLY A 25 2.84 6.61 -9.70
C GLY A 25 2.99 6.17 -11.15
N TYR A 26 2.13 5.27 -11.62
CA TYR A 26 2.14 4.83 -13.02
C TYR A 26 1.86 5.96 -14.01
N VAL A 27 0.86 6.79 -13.76
CA VAL A 27 0.56 7.94 -14.62
C VAL A 27 1.73 8.91 -14.64
N TRP A 28 2.26 9.27 -13.48
CA TRP A 28 3.31 10.28 -13.36
C TRP A 28 4.65 9.81 -13.94
N HIS A 29 5.10 8.62 -13.61
CA HIS A 29 6.42 8.14 -14.01
C HIS A 29 6.40 7.28 -15.29
N GLY A 30 5.35 6.52 -15.51
CA GLY A 30 5.19 5.69 -16.71
C GLY A 30 4.68 6.48 -17.91
N LEU A 31 3.51 7.14 -17.77
CA LEU A 31 2.88 7.84 -18.89
C LEU A 31 3.50 9.22 -19.17
N LEU A 32 3.78 10.01 -18.13
CA LEU A 32 4.37 11.35 -18.30
C LEU A 32 5.91 11.33 -18.31
N GLY A 33 6.53 10.16 -18.13
CA GLY A 33 7.98 9.96 -18.26
C GLY A 33 8.81 10.69 -17.20
N GLN A 34 8.23 11.05 -16.05
CA GLN A 34 8.94 11.76 -15.00
C GLN A 34 9.98 10.85 -14.31
N PRO A 35 11.17 11.37 -13.97
CA PRO A 35 12.20 10.58 -13.32
C PRO A 35 11.71 10.04 -11.97
N SER A 36 12.08 8.81 -11.65
CA SER A 36 11.77 8.15 -10.38
C SER A 36 12.98 7.37 -9.88
N LEU A 37 13.08 7.19 -8.57
CA LEU A 37 14.12 6.35 -7.97
C LEU A 37 14.07 4.91 -8.52
N ILE A 38 12.86 4.40 -8.75
CA ILE A 38 12.63 3.09 -9.34
C ILE A 38 13.25 2.99 -10.74
N THR A 39 13.12 4.02 -11.58
CA THR A 39 13.73 4.01 -12.92
C THR A 39 15.25 4.01 -12.86
N ILE A 40 15.84 4.65 -11.83
CA ILE A 40 17.30 4.65 -11.60
C ILE A 40 17.78 3.27 -11.17
N MET A 41 17.06 2.61 -10.24
CA MET A 41 17.43 1.28 -9.73
C MET A 41 17.10 0.15 -10.71
N TYR A 42 16.03 0.31 -11.48
CA TYR A 42 15.50 -0.68 -12.42
C TYR A 42 15.14 0.01 -13.76
N PRO A 43 16.12 0.15 -14.67
CA PRO A 43 15.88 0.73 -15.98
C PRO A 43 14.77 -0.02 -16.74
N GLY A 44 13.81 0.71 -17.30
CA GLY A 44 12.68 0.12 -18.02
C GLY A 44 11.57 -0.46 -17.13
N PHE A 45 11.57 -0.15 -15.83
CA PHE A 45 10.51 -0.60 -14.91
C PHE A 45 9.09 -0.33 -15.44
N TRP A 46 8.82 0.91 -15.86
CA TRP A 46 7.48 1.34 -16.27
C TRP A 46 7.02 0.77 -17.61
N SER A 47 7.93 0.25 -18.44
CA SER A 47 7.60 -0.41 -19.70
C SER A 47 7.47 -1.93 -19.57
N ASN A 48 7.90 -2.50 -18.45
CA ASN A 48 7.78 -3.93 -18.16
C ASN A 48 6.52 -4.22 -17.34
N TRP A 49 5.43 -4.54 -18.04
CA TRP A 49 4.12 -4.83 -17.44
C TRP A 49 4.15 -5.95 -16.39
N ASN A 50 4.93 -7.01 -16.59
CA ASN A 50 5.00 -8.13 -15.66
C ASN A 50 5.62 -7.70 -14.32
N LEU A 51 6.71 -6.93 -14.38
CA LEU A 51 7.38 -6.42 -13.19
C LEU A 51 6.46 -5.44 -12.45
N MET A 52 5.80 -4.54 -13.19
CA MET A 52 4.91 -3.54 -12.60
C MET A 52 3.71 -4.17 -11.91
N LEU A 53 3.06 -5.16 -12.54
CA LEU A 53 1.94 -5.90 -11.93
C LEU A 53 2.36 -6.69 -10.69
N THR A 54 3.59 -7.24 -10.69
CA THR A 54 4.14 -7.96 -9.54
C THR A 54 4.37 -7.01 -8.36
N VAL A 55 4.94 -5.84 -8.61
CA VAL A 55 5.14 -4.82 -7.57
C VAL A 55 3.81 -4.27 -7.06
N LEU A 56 2.86 -4.00 -7.95
CA LEU A 56 1.49 -3.62 -7.57
C LEU A 56 0.89 -4.65 -6.61
N ALA A 57 0.91 -5.93 -6.98
CA ALA A 57 0.37 -7.00 -6.14
C ALA A 57 1.07 -7.06 -4.76
N ALA A 58 2.39 -6.87 -4.73
CA ALA A 58 3.16 -6.82 -3.48
C ALA A 58 2.82 -5.58 -2.62
N CYS A 59 2.64 -4.41 -3.23
CA CYS A 59 2.20 -3.18 -2.56
C CYS A 59 0.81 -3.34 -1.95
N LEU A 60 -0.14 -3.94 -2.68
CA LEU A 60 -1.49 -4.19 -2.17
C LEU A 60 -1.49 -5.19 -1.02
N ALA A 61 -0.77 -6.30 -1.16
CA ALA A 61 -0.67 -7.33 -0.12
C ALA A 61 -0.03 -6.78 1.16
N SER A 62 1.08 -6.03 1.04
CA SER A 62 1.75 -5.41 2.18
C SER A 62 0.89 -4.33 2.85
N SER A 63 0.16 -3.53 2.07
CA SER A 63 -0.76 -2.51 2.60
C SER A 63 -1.95 -3.13 3.35
N TYR A 64 -2.50 -4.22 2.83
CA TYR A 64 -3.53 -5.00 3.52
C TYR A 64 -3.02 -5.53 4.87
N ALA A 65 -1.82 -6.14 4.87
CA ALA A 65 -1.18 -6.65 6.08
C ALA A 65 -0.89 -5.53 7.10
N LEU A 66 -0.44 -4.36 6.63
CA LEU A 66 -0.24 -3.18 7.47
C LEU A 66 -1.54 -2.73 8.14
N GLY A 67 -2.65 -2.65 7.41
CA GLY A 67 -3.92 -2.28 8.02
C GLY A 67 -4.39 -3.26 9.11
N TYR A 68 -4.12 -4.57 8.96
CA TYR A 68 -4.32 -5.54 10.06
C TYR A 68 -3.40 -5.26 11.25
N ALA A 69 -2.11 -5.02 11.00
CA ALA A 69 -1.13 -4.73 12.04
C ALA A 69 -1.49 -3.46 12.83
N PHE A 70 -1.92 -2.40 12.15
CA PHE A 70 -2.38 -1.16 12.79
C PHE A 70 -3.59 -1.40 13.70
N ALA A 71 -4.61 -2.13 13.23
CA ALA A 71 -5.75 -2.48 14.07
C ALA A 71 -5.34 -3.31 15.29
N TRP A 72 -4.41 -4.25 15.12
CA TRP A 72 -3.90 -5.06 16.22
C TRP A 72 -3.13 -4.24 17.24
N ILE A 73 -2.21 -3.37 16.80
CA ILE A 73 -1.42 -2.48 17.65
C ILE A 73 -2.34 -1.52 18.42
N TYR A 74 -3.31 -0.91 17.75
CA TYR A 74 -4.27 -0.01 18.38
C TYR A 74 -5.10 -0.71 19.46
N ASN A 75 -5.63 -1.89 19.14
CA ASN A 75 -6.42 -2.68 20.08
C ASN A 75 -5.58 -3.20 21.25
N TRP A 76 -4.29 -3.48 21.05
CA TRP A 76 -3.35 -3.84 22.11
C TRP A 76 -3.06 -2.64 23.02
N ALA A 77 -2.77 -1.47 22.44
CA ALA A 77 -2.51 -0.25 23.18
C ALA A 77 -3.72 0.14 24.06
N LEU A 78 -4.93 0.12 23.51
CA LEU A 78 -6.15 0.43 24.26
C LEU A 78 -6.38 -0.50 25.46
N LYS A 79 -5.98 -1.77 25.37
CA LYS A 79 -6.05 -2.72 26.50
C LYS A 79 -5.00 -2.47 27.57
N LYS A 80 -3.90 -1.80 27.23
CA LYS A 80 -2.80 -1.52 28.18
C LYS A 80 -3.06 -0.24 28.98
N PHE A 81 -3.77 0.72 28.40
CA PHE A 81 -4.09 2.01 29.02
C PHE A 81 -5.47 2.08 29.70
N ARG A 82 -6.26 1.00 29.62
CA ARG A 82 -7.49 0.79 30.38
C ARG A 82 -7.31 -0.34 31.35
#